data_AF-A0A2A2DHL4-F1
#
_entry.id   AF-A0A2A2DHL4-F1
#
_cell.length_a   1.000
_cell.length_b   1.000
_cell.length_c   1.000
_cell.angle_alpha   90.00
_cell.angle_beta   90.00
_cell.angle_gamma   90.00
#
_symmetry.space_group_name_H-M   'P 1'
#
loop_
_entity.id
_entity.type
_entity.pdbx_description
1 polymer ?
#
loop_
_entity_poly.entity_id
_entity_poly.type
_entity_poly.pdbx_seq_one_letter_code
_entity_poly.pdbx_strand_id
1 'polypeptide(L)'
;MSERLTVFKTYKLFVGGKFPRSESGRVYEVTDSKGNWLANAPLSSRKDARDAVVAARKAVGGWSGATAYNRGQVLYRVAEMLEGRRDQFVAEVADAEGLSKVKAAAQVDAAIDRWVWYAGWTDKIGQITGSTNPVAGPFFNVSATEPTGVVAVLAPQESTFLGLVSVIAPAIATGNTVVVVASEKAPLPALSLGEVLATSDVPGGVVNVLSGRTAEIAPSLAAHQDVNAIDLAGADAGFAKELEIAAADNLKRVLRPRATDWSADPGTDRMTAFLETRTVWHPTGSLGAGGSSY
;
A
#
# COMPACT_ATOMS: atom_id res chain seq x y z
N MET A 1 -37.34 -25.33 -12.63
CA MET A 1 -36.19 -24.41 -12.60
C MET A 1 -34.96 -25.26 -12.87
N SER A 2 -34.17 -24.98 -13.92
CA SER A 2 -32.96 -25.78 -14.20
C SER A 2 -31.91 -25.49 -13.12
N GLU A 3 -31.28 -26.53 -12.61
CA GLU A 3 -30.18 -26.42 -11.66
C GLU A 3 -29.02 -25.70 -12.33
N ARG A 4 -28.71 -24.48 -11.88
CA ARG A 4 -27.65 -23.64 -12.47
C ARG A 4 -26.30 -24.20 -12.04
N LEU A 5 -25.42 -24.45 -13.00
CA LEU A 5 -24.04 -24.86 -12.71
C LEU A 5 -23.27 -23.74 -11.99
N THR A 6 -22.57 -24.10 -10.92
CA THR A 6 -21.69 -23.20 -10.18
C THR A 6 -20.39 -23.02 -10.94
N VAL A 7 -19.96 -21.76 -11.15
CA VAL A 7 -18.67 -21.42 -11.77
C VAL A 7 -17.83 -20.67 -10.76
N PHE A 8 -16.73 -21.29 -10.31
CA PHE A 8 -15.85 -20.72 -9.30
C PHE A 8 -14.79 -19.81 -9.92
N LYS A 9 -14.50 -18.69 -9.25
CA LYS A 9 -13.42 -17.78 -9.63
C LYS A 9 -12.06 -18.40 -9.27
N THR A 10 -11.15 -18.43 -10.24
CA THR A 10 -9.74 -18.75 -9.98
C THR A 10 -8.98 -17.46 -9.70
N TYR A 11 -8.59 -17.26 -8.44
CA TYR A 11 -7.81 -16.10 -8.05
C TYR A 11 -6.37 -16.20 -8.55
N LYS A 12 -5.77 -15.03 -8.81
CA LYS A 12 -4.40 -14.87 -9.29
C LYS A 12 -3.74 -13.73 -8.52
N LEU A 13 -2.42 -13.68 -8.55
CA LEU A 13 -1.67 -12.54 -8.00
C LEU A 13 -1.98 -11.29 -8.84
N PHE A 14 -1.70 -10.10 -8.30
CA PHE A 14 -1.73 -8.86 -9.09
C PHE A 14 -0.33 -8.27 -9.11
N VAL A 15 0.39 -8.38 -10.22
CA VAL A 15 1.79 -7.94 -10.33
C VAL A 15 2.01 -7.23 -11.65
N GLY A 16 2.58 -6.01 -11.59
CA GLY A 16 2.88 -5.24 -12.79
C GLY A 16 1.65 -4.90 -13.64
N GLY A 17 0.47 -4.74 -13.02
CA GLY A 17 -0.80 -4.50 -13.72
C GLY A 17 -1.38 -5.73 -14.41
N LYS A 18 -0.89 -6.93 -14.10
CA LYS A 18 -1.34 -8.20 -14.70
C LYS A 18 -1.74 -9.20 -13.62
N PHE A 19 -2.38 -10.28 -14.06
CA PHE A 19 -2.83 -11.38 -13.20
C PHE A 19 -2.05 -12.68 -13.46
N PRO A 20 -0.78 -12.79 -13.03
CA PRO A 20 -0.01 -14.02 -13.16
C PRO A 20 -0.42 -15.07 -12.11
N ARG A 21 -0.15 -16.34 -12.43
CA ARG A 21 -0.11 -17.40 -11.42
C ARG A 21 1.18 -17.26 -10.59
N SER A 22 1.18 -17.79 -9.38
CA SER A 22 2.43 -18.01 -8.62
C SER A 22 3.40 -18.81 -9.49
N GLU A 23 4.67 -18.40 -9.51
CA GLU A 23 5.70 -19.09 -10.29
C GLU A 23 5.84 -20.56 -9.87
N SER A 24 5.66 -20.85 -8.59
CA SER A 24 5.70 -22.23 -8.07
C SER A 24 4.49 -23.06 -8.48
N GLY A 25 3.44 -22.45 -9.03
CA GLY A 25 2.16 -23.08 -9.32
C GLY A 25 1.36 -23.50 -8.08
N ARG A 26 1.92 -23.34 -6.87
CA ARG A 26 1.27 -23.72 -5.62
C ARG A 26 0.04 -22.85 -5.36
N VAL A 27 -0.96 -23.48 -4.76
CA VAL A 27 -2.17 -22.85 -4.25
C VAL A 27 -2.43 -23.32 -2.83
N TYR A 28 -3.25 -22.59 -2.10
CA TYR A 28 -3.73 -23.01 -0.80
C TYR A 28 -5.22 -22.74 -0.66
N GLU A 29 -5.85 -23.54 0.19
CA GLU A 29 -7.27 -23.47 0.48
C GLU A 29 -7.58 -22.22 1.30
N VAL A 30 -8.60 -21.47 0.89
CA VAL A 30 -9.15 -20.35 1.63
C VAL A 30 -10.56 -20.72 2.07
N THR A 31 -10.80 -20.61 3.38
CA THR A 31 -12.09 -20.90 3.99
C THR A 31 -12.73 -19.63 4.54
N ASP A 32 -14.04 -19.67 4.76
CA ASP A 32 -14.73 -18.67 5.56
C ASP A 32 -14.35 -18.81 7.05
N SER A 33 -14.84 -17.87 7.86
CA SER A 33 -14.73 -17.89 9.33
C SER A 33 -15.26 -19.17 10.03
N LYS A 34 -16.04 -20.01 9.33
CA LYS A 34 -16.61 -21.27 9.84
C LYS A 34 -15.88 -22.50 9.31
N GLY A 35 -14.87 -22.33 8.44
CA GLY A 35 -14.12 -23.41 7.82
C GLY A 35 -14.74 -23.96 6.54
N ASN A 36 -15.78 -23.34 5.99
CA ASN A 36 -16.32 -23.73 4.69
C ASN A 36 -15.40 -23.25 3.58
N TRP A 37 -15.16 -24.10 2.59
CA TRP A 37 -14.34 -23.75 1.43
C TRP A 37 -14.93 -22.59 0.62
N LEU A 38 -14.12 -21.56 0.34
CA LEU A 38 -14.48 -20.44 -0.52
C LEU A 38 -13.80 -20.52 -1.90
N ALA A 39 -12.48 -20.65 -1.90
CA ALA A 39 -11.66 -20.66 -3.11
C ALA A 39 -10.26 -21.21 -2.85
N ASN A 40 -9.48 -21.38 -3.93
CA ASN A 40 -8.04 -21.59 -3.85
C ASN A 40 -7.33 -20.29 -4.23
N ALA A 41 -6.42 -19.82 -3.36
CA ALA A 41 -5.58 -18.67 -3.63
C ALA A 41 -4.16 -19.10 -4.03
N PRO A 42 -3.45 -18.33 -4.89
CA PRO A 42 -2.06 -18.61 -5.20
C PRO A 42 -1.18 -18.53 -3.94
N LEU A 43 -0.29 -19.51 -3.76
CA LEU A 43 0.70 -19.49 -2.71
C LEU A 43 2.01 -18.90 -3.29
N SER A 44 2.23 -17.61 -3.06
CA SER A 44 3.40 -16.91 -3.59
C SER A 44 4.69 -17.49 -3.05
N SER A 45 5.71 -17.52 -3.89
CA SER A 45 7.08 -17.89 -3.58
C SER A 45 7.94 -16.65 -3.34
N ARG A 46 9.19 -16.87 -2.90
CA ARG A 46 10.22 -15.82 -2.86
C ARG A 46 10.52 -15.23 -4.24
N LYS A 47 10.31 -15.99 -5.33
CA LYS A 47 10.49 -15.47 -6.69
C LYS A 47 9.36 -14.52 -7.08
N ASP A 48 8.12 -14.82 -6.71
CA ASP A 48 6.98 -13.92 -6.94
C ASP A 48 7.18 -12.59 -6.20
N ALA A 49 7.72 -12.63 -4.98
CA ALA A 49 8.10 -11.44 -4.22
C ALA A 49 9.13 -10.58 -4.96
N ARG A 50 10.19 -11.22 -5.49
CA ARG A 50 11.21 -10.52 -6.29
C ARG A 50 10.61 -9.92 -7.57
N ASP A 51 9.80 -10.68 -8.30
CA ASP A 51 9.17 -10.22 -9.53
C ASP A 51 8.23 -9.03 -9.27
N ALA A 52 7.53 -9.03 -8.13
CA ALA A 52 6.74 -7.90 -7.66
C ALA A 52 7.59 -6.67 -7.30
N VAL A 53 8.74 -6.85 -6.64
CA VAL A 53 9.67 -5.75 -6.35
C VAL A 53 10.25 -5.16 -7.64
N VAL A 54 10.59 -5.98 -8.63
CA VAL A 54 11.06 -5.51 -9.94
C VAL A 54 9.99 -4.68 -10.64
N ALA A 55 8.72 -5.13 -10.62
CA ALA A 55 7.61 -4.39 -11.17
C ALA A 55 7.38 -3.05 -10.43
N ALA A 56 7.43 -3.07 -9.09
CA ALA A 56 7.30 -1.87 -8.26
C ALA A 56 8.42 -0.87 -8.55
N ARG A 57 9.68 -1.31 -8.52
CA ARG A 57 10.85 -0.46 -8.79
C ARG A 57 10.76 0.21 -10.17
N LYS A 58 10.33 -0.54 -11.19
CA LYS A 58 10.14 0.00 -12.55
C LYS A 58 9.07 1.09 -12.59
N ALA A 59 8.03 0.99 -11.77
CA ALA A 59 6.94 1.96 -11.71
C ALA A 59 7.28 3.23 -10.89
N VAL A 60 8.25 3.17 -9.97
CA VAL A 60 8.59 4.30 -9.08
C VAL A 60 8.79 5.61 -9.85
N GLY A 61 9.67 5.63 -10.86
CA GLY A 61 10.00 6.88 -11.57
C GLY A 61 8.80 7.53 -12.26
N GLY A 62 7.92 6.72 -12.87
CA GLY A 62 6.71 7.24 -13.51
C GLY A 62 5.66 7.71 -12.49
N TRP A 63 5.51 6.99 -11.38
CA TRP A 63 4.49 7.30 -10.37
C TRP A 63 4.87 8.45 -9.44
N SER A 64 6.13 8.51 -8.99
CA SER A 64 6.63 9.63 -8.20
C SER A 64 6.73 10.93 -9.03
N GLY A 65 7.01 10.79 -10.33
CA GLY A 65 7.03 11.91 -11.29
C GLY A 65 5.65 12.39 -11.74
N ALA A 66 4.58 11.63 -11.49
CA ALA A 66 3.22 12.08 -11.76
C ALA A 66 2.87 13.31 -10.90
N THR A 67 2.04 14.21 -11.42
CA THR A 67 1.56 15.34 -10.62
C THR A 67 0.72 14.84 -9.45
N ALA A 68 0.74 15.56 -8.34
CA ALA A 68 -0.10 15.26 -7.18
C ALA A 68 -1.59 15.14 -7.57
N TYR A 69 -2.08 16.07 -8.39
CA TYR A 69 -3.43 16.03 -8.94
C TYR A 69 -3.74 14.73 -9.70
N ASN A 70 -2.85 14.28 -10.60
CA ASN A 70 -3.05 13.05 -11.34
C ASN A 70 -3.10 11.83 -10.43
N ARG A 71 -2.24 11.78 -9.39
CA ARG A 71 -2.34 10.71 -8.37
C ARG A 71 -3.69 10.75 -7.67
N GLY A 72 -4.16 11.93 -7.27
CA GLY A 72 -5.48 12.11 -6.66
C GLY A 72 -6.61 11.60 -7.55
N GLN A 73 -6.60 11.92 -8.85
CA GLN A 73 -7.60 11.43 -9.81
C GLN A 73 -7.60 9.90 -9.91
N VAL A 74 -6.43 9.26 -9.99
CA VAL A 74 -6.30 7.80 -10.03
C VAL A 74 -6.84 7.17 -8.74
N LEU A 75 -6.52 7.72 -7.56
CA LEU A 75 -7.03 7.19 -6.29
C LEU A 75 -8.55 7.36 -6.18
N TYR A 76 -9.09 8.48 -6.66
CA TYR A 76 -10.54 8.69 -6.72
C TYR A 76 -11.20 7.67 -7.67
N ARG A 77 -10.57 7.39 -8.81
CA ARG A 77 -11.02 6.37 -9.75
C ARG A 77 -11.03 4.95 -9.16
N VAL A 78 -10.13 4.66 -8.21
CA VAL A 78 -10.19 3.41 -7.42
C VAL A 78 -11.46 3.35 -6.58
N ALA A 79 -11.82 4.45 -5.91
CA ALA A 79 -13.06 4.52 -5.13
C ALA A 79 -14.31 4.31 -6.02
N GLU A 80 -14.37 4.94 -7.19
CA GLU A 80 -15.49 4.78 -8.13
C GLU A 80 -15.67 3.33 -8.60
N MET A 81 -14.57 2.68 -8.97
CA MET A 81 -14.61 1.28 -9.43
C MET A 81 -14.92 0.31 -8.30
N LEU A 82 -14.52 0.64 -7.08
CA LEU A 82 -14.84 -0.13 -5.88
C LEU A 82 -16.32 0.02 -5.51
N GLU A 83 -16.87 1.23 -5.59
CA GLU A 83 -18.30 1.52 -5.36
C GLU A 83 -19.18 0.69 -6.30
N GLY A 84 -18.83 0.62 -7.59
CA GLY A 84 -19.56 -0.23 -8.56
C GLY A 84 -19.50 -1.74 -8.27
N ARG A 85 -18.58 -2.18 -7.41
CA ARG A 85 -18.39 -3.58 -6.99
C ARG A 85 -18.65 -3.80 -5.50
N ARG A 86 -19.24 -2.81 -4.82
CA ARG A 86 -19.43 -2.78 -3.38
C ARG A 86 -20.02 -4.08 -2.83
N ASP A 87 -21.11 -4.56 -3.40
CA ASP A 87 -21.80 -5.78 -2.94
C ASP A 87 -20.92 -7.03 -2.98
N GLN A 88 -20.01 -7.13 -3.95
CA GLN A 88 -19.02 -8.22 -4.01
C GLN A 88 -18.07 -8.15 -2.81
N PHE A 89 -17.51 -6.97 -2.53
CA PHE A 89 -16.60 -6.80 -1.40
C PHE A 89 -17.30 -6.97 -0.05
N VAL A 90 -18.57 -6.57 0.07
CA VAL A 90 -19.35 -6.82 1.29
C VAL A 90 -19.49 -8.32 1.56
N ALA A 91 -19.74 -9.12 0.52
CA ALA A 91 -19.81 -10.57 0.66
C ALA A 91 -18.43 -11.16 1.04
N GLU A 92 -17.38 -10.80 0.30
CA GLU A 92 -16.02 -11.31 0.56
C GLU A 92 -15.52 -10.95 1.98
N VAL A 93 -15.78 -9.72 2.46
CA VAL A 93 -15.41 -9.29 3.82
C VAL A 93 -16.25 -9.99 4.89
N ALA A 94 -17.55 -10.18 4.65
CA ALA A 94 -18.41 -10.89 5.59
C ALA A 94 -17.93 -12.35 5.79
N ASP A 95 -17.59 -13.03 4.70
CA ASP A 95 -17.11 -14.42 4.74
C ASP A 95 -15.72 -14.51 5.40
N ALA A 96 -14.82 -13.60 5.04
CA ALA A 96 -13.46 -13.52 5.55
C ALA A 96 -13.36 -13.25 7.05
N GLU A 97 -14.14 -12.27 7.56
CA GLU A 97 -14.06 -11.81 8.95
C GLU A 97 -15.17 -12.39 9.84
N GLY A 98 -16.10 -13.18 9.28
CA GLY A 98 -17.25 -13.74 10.01
C GLY A 98 -18.24 -12.67 10.49
N LEU A 99 -18.37 -11.58 9.73
CA LEU A 99 -19.20 -10.45 10.08
C LEU A 99 -20.62 -10.60 9.54
N SER A 100 -21.57 -9.93 10.19
CA SER A 100 -22.88 -9.73 9.57
C SER A 100 -22.74 -8.85 8.32
N LYS A 101 -23.62 -9.03 7.34
CA LYS A 101 -23.63 -8.23 6.11
C LYS A 101 -23.64 -6.71 6.40
N VAL A 102 -24.33 -6.28 7.46
CA VAL A 102 -24.38 -4.87 7.88
C VAL A 102 -23.01 -4.38 8.38
N LYS A 103 -22.30 -5.16 9.19
CA LYS A 103 -20.95 -4.80 9.67
C LYS A 103 -19.92 -4.82 8.54
N ALA A 104 -19.97 -5.82 7.67
CA ALA A 104 -19.11 -5.89 6.50
C ALA A 104 -19.37 -4.72 5.53
N ALA A 105 -20.64 -4.35 5.32
CA ALA A 105 -21.02 -3.16 4.56
C ALA A 105 -20.37 -1.89 5.11
N ALA A 106 -20.48 -1.65 6.42
CA ALA A 106 -19.87 -0.49 7.05
C ALA A 106 -18.34 -0.45 6.88
N GLN A 107 -17.65 -1.59 6.93
CA GLN A 107 -16.20 -1.63 6.68
C GLN A 107 -15.84 -1.37 5.21
N VAL A 108 -16.63 -1.88 4.26
CA VAL A 108 -16.41 -1.62 2.83
C VAL A 108 -16.68 -0.16 2.49
N ASP A 109 -17.74 0.42 3.04
CA ASP A 109 -18.06 1.85 2.90
C ASP A 109 -16.91 2.71 3.42
N ALA A 110 -16.42 2.41 4.63
CA ALA A 110 -15.28 3.10 5.21
C ALA A 110 -14.00 2.94 4.36
N ALA A 111 -13.83 1.80 3.66
CA ALA A 111 -12.68 1.57 2.79
C ALA A 111 -12.79 2.36 1.48
N ILE A 112 -13.99 2.52 0.93
CA ILE A 112 -14.26 3.38 -0.23
C ILE A 112 -14.00 4.84 0.14
N ASP A 113 -14.53 5.29 1.27
CA ASP A 113 -14.28 6.63 1.81
C ASP A 113 -12.79 6.87 2.08
N ARG A 114 -12.05 5.82 2.51
CA ARG A 114 -10.60 5.88 2.72
C ARG A 114 -9.85 6.22 1.44
N TRP A 115 -10.25 5.66 0.29
CA TRP A 115 -9.66 6.00 -1.00
C TRP A 115 -9.91 7.47 -1.37
N VAL A 116 -11.14 7.94 -1.19
CA VAL A 116 -11.52 9.34 -1.43
C VAL A 116 -10.74 10.29 -0.53
N TRP A 117 -10.61 9.93 0.75
CA TRP A 117 -9.86 10.70 1.73
C TRP A 117 -8.39 10.86 1.30
N TYR A 118 -7.70 9.76 0.96
CA TYR A 118 -6.30 9.82 0.53
C TYR A 118 -6.13 10.48 -0.85
N ALA A 119 -7.10 10.36 -1.75
CA ALA A 119 -7.11 11.13 -3.00
C ALA A 119 -7.03 12.64 -2.72
N GLY A 120 -7.79 13.12 -1.72
CA GLY A 120 -7.81 14.51 -1.27
C GLY A 120 -6.50 15.01 -0.63
N TRP A 121 -5.60 14.12 -0.22
CA TRP A 121 -4.33 14.48 0.44
C TRP A 121 -3.12 14.58 -0.50
N THR A 122 -3.24 14.04 -1.70
CA THR A 122 -2.12 13.92 -2.65
C THR A 122 -1.39 15.23 -2.95
N ASP A 123 -2.10 16.36 -2.92
CA ASP A 123 -1.60 17.72 -3.18
C ASP A 123 -1.47 18.60 -1.91
N LYS A 124 -1.81 18.06 -0.73
CA LYS A 124 -1.80 18.79 0.55
C LYS A 124 -0.72 18.33 1.51
N ILE A 125 -0.20 17.10 1.35
CA ILE A 125 0.79 16.54 2.29
C ILE A 125 2.04 17.40 2.43
N GLY A 126 2.47 18.07 1.36
CA GLY A 126 3.62 18.98 1.38
C GLY A 126 3.43 20.21 2.27
N GLN A 127 2.19 20.64 2.52
CA GLN A 127 1.91 21.80 3.38
C GLN A 127 2.16 21.52 4.86
N ILE A 128 2.03 20.26 5.29
CA ILE A 128 2.25 19.86 6.68
C ILE A 128 3.61 19.21 6.92
N THR A 129 4.34 18.85 5.86
CA THR A 129 5.64 18.17 5.95
C THR A 129 6.81 18.97 5.37
N GLY A 130 6.53 19.95 4.53
CA GLY A 130 7.53 20.87 3.99
C GLY A 130 7.72 22.10 4.87
N SER A 131 8.83 22.80 4.68
CA SER A 131 9.13 24.04 5.40
C SER A 131 10.06 24.96 4.61
N THR A 132 9.86 26.27 4.76
CA THR A 132 10.88 27.27 4.44
C THR A 132 11.71 27.51 5.68
N ASN A 133 13.02 27.27 5.60
CA ASN A 133 13.91 27.25 6.76
C ASN A 133 14.69 28.56 6.84
N PRO A 134 14.56 29.34 7.92
CA PRO A 134 15.37 30.55 8.11
C PRO A 134 16.84 30.14 8.33
N VAL A 135 17.75 30.78 7.59
CA VAL A 135 19.20 30.52 7.70
C VAL A 135 19.97 31.83 7.70
N ALA A 136 21.12 31.83 8.37
CA ALA A 136 22.06 32.94 8.29
C ALA A 136 22.77 32.88 6.93
N GLY A 137 22.49 33.84 6.05
CA GLY A 137 23.15 33.98 4.75
C GLY A 137 22.17 34.21 3.60
N PRO A 138 22.69 34.52 2.39
CA PRO A 138 21.87 34.80 1.22
C PRO A 138 21.40 33.51 0.55
N PHE A 139 20.57 32.73 1.24
CA PHE A 139 20.02 31.47 0.73
C PHE A 139 18.52 31.36 1.01
N PHE A 140 17.76 30.91 0.00
CA PHE A 140 16.47 30.27 0.21
C PHE A 140 16.73 28.81 0.55
N ASN A 141 16.43 28.44 1.79
CA ASN A 141 16.50 27.07 2.25
C ASN A 141 15.08 26.51 2.36
N VAL A 142 14.78 25.47 1.60
CA VAL A 142 13.45 24.86 1.55
C VAL A 142 13.57 23.35 1.72
N SER A 143 12.83 22.80 2.68
CA SER A 143 12.62 21.37 2.82
C SER A 143 11.32 20.97 2.14
N ALA A 144 11.39 20.00 1.23
CA ALA A 144 10.25 19.35 0.63
C ALA A 144 10.32 17.84 0.90
N THR A 145 9.18 17.17 0.87
CA THR A 145 9.13 15.72 1.02
C THR A 145 9.05 15.01 -0.33
N GLU A 146 9.77 13.89 -0.44
CA GLU A 146 9.79 13.01 -1.61
C GLU A 146 9.44 11.58 -1.16
N PRO A 147 8.78 10.76 -2.00
CA PRO A 147 8.51 9.36 -1.65
C PRO A 147 9.81 8.57 -1.46
N THR A 148 9.83 7.66 -0.47
CA THR A 148 10.98 6.79 -0.21
C THR A 148 11.24 5.78 -1.34
N GLY A 149 10.21 5.38 -2.10
CA GLY A 149 10.32 4.54 -3.30
C GLY A 149 9.42 3.31 -3.26
N VAL A 150 10.02 2.12 -3.09
CA VAL A 150 9.29 0.84 -2.99
C VAL A 150 9.01 0.54 -1.52
N VAL A 151 7.73 0.37 -1.18
CA VAL A 151 7.26 0.03 0.17
C VAL A 151 6.72 -1.40 0.16
N ALA A 152 7.34 -2.29 0.91
CA ALA A 152 6.77 -3.60 1.22
C ALA A 152 5.73 -3.45 2.34
N VAL A 153 4.62 -4.18 2.26
CA VAL A 153 3.54 -4.07 3.25
C VAL A 153 3.08 -5.47 3.65
N LEU A 154 3.04 -5.74 4.95
CA LEU A 154 2.33 -6.88 5.49
C LEU A 154 0.93 -6.38 5.87
N ALA A 155 -0.09 -6.83 5.13
CA ALA A 155 -1.47 -6.40 5.39
C ALA A 155 -1.94 -6.85 6.77
N PRO A 156 -2.79 -6.07 7.46
CA PRO A 156 -3.41 -6.49 8.72
C PRO A 156 -4.09 -7.86 8.56
N GLN A 157 -3.82 -8.77 9.50
CA GLN A 157 -4.33 -10.15 9.37
C GLN A 157 -5.83 -10.26 9.67
N GLU A 158 -6.34 -9.40 10.57
CA GLU A 158 -7.73 -9.43 11.05
C GLU A 158 -8.64 -8.39 10.37
N SER A 159 -8.09 -7.31 9.79
CA SER A 159 -8.87 -6.33 9.01
C SER A 159 -8.51 -6.47 7.53
N THR A 160 -9.25 -7.39 6.89
CA THR A 160 -8.93 -7.99 5.60
C THR A 160 -9.11 -7.04 4.42
N PHE A 161 -9.93 -5.99 4.60
CA PHE A 161 -10.17 -5.00 3.55
C PHE A 161 -9.95 -3.55 4.00
N LEU A 162 -10.63 -3.06 5.05
CA LEU A 162 -10.43 -1.68 5.51
C LEU A 162 -8.98 -1.43 5.92
N GLY A 163 -8.40 -2.33 6.72
CA GLY A 163 -6.98 -2.28 7.11
C GLY A 163 -6.05 -2.35 5.90
N LEU A 164 -6.32 -3.24 4.94
CA LEU A 164 -5.57 -3.37 3.69
C LEU A 164 -5.54 -2.05 2.90
N VAL A 165 -6.70 -1.44 2.65
CA VAL A 165 -6.78 -0.15 1.95
C VAL A 165 -6.02 0.93 2.72
N SER A 166 -6.15 0.92 4.05
CA SER A 166 -5.52 1.89 4.95
C SER A 166 -4.00 1.80 5.02
N VAL A 167 -3.38 0.75 4.49
CA VAL A 167 -1.92 0.64 4.37
C VAL A 167 -1.43 0.87 2.94
N ILE A 168 -2.24 0.56 1.92
CA ILE A 168 -1.88 0.75 0.51
C ILE A 168 -2.08 2.21 0.08
N ALA A 169 -3.29 2.74 0.29
CA ALA A 169 -3.68 4.07 -0.18
C ALA A 169 -2.74 5.21 0.29
N PRO A 170 -2.34 5.31 1.57
CA PRO A 170 -1.42 6.38 2.00
C PRO A 170 -0.06 6.31 1.33
N ALA A 171 0.47 5.10 1.10
CA ALA A 171 1.77 4.93 0.49
C ALA A 171 1.75 5.39 -0.98
N ILE A 172 0.74 4.99 -1.75
CA ILE A 172 0.68 5.40 -3.16
C ILE A 172 0.22 6.85 -3.37
N ALA A 173 -0.55 7.42 -2.43
CA ALA A 173 -0.94 8.83 -2.45
C ALA A 173 0.28 9.77 -2.48
N THR A 174 1.34 9.40 -1.77
CA THR A 174 2.60 10.15 -1.69
C THR A 174 3.59 9.86 -2.81
N GLY A 175 3.23 9.00 -3.77
CA GLY A 175 4.08 8.67 -4.91
C GLY A 175 5.00 7.46 -4.69
N ASN A 176 4.83 6.70 -3.61
CA ASN A 176 5.49 5.41 -3.45
C ASN A 176 4.81 4.33 -4.29
N THR A 177 5.52 3.23 -4.51
CA THR A 177 4.94 1.98 -5.04
C THR A 177 4.88 0.94 -3.94
N VAL A 178 3.92 0.01 -4.03
CA VAL A 178 3.62 -0.95 -2.97
C VAL A 178 3.74 -2.39 -3.47
N VAL A 179 4.40 -3.23 -2.68
CA VAL A 179 4.30 -4.70 -2.73
C VAL A 179 3.65 -5.15 -1.44
N VAL A 180 2.38 -5.56 -1.50
CA VAL A 180 1.61 -5.97 -0.33
C VAL A 180 1.46 -7.49 -0.30
N VAL A 181 1.74 -8.09 0.86
CA VAL A 181 1.37 -9.45 1.20
C VAL A 181 0.04 -9.41 1.93
N ALA A 182 -1.00 -9.98 1.34
CA ALA A 182 -2.36 -10.00 1.87
C ALA A 182 -2.45 -10.79 3.20
N SER A 183 -3.61 -10.69 3.88
CA SER A 183 -3.92 -11.57 5.00
C SER A 183 -3.78 -13.03 4.56
N GLU A 184 -3.02 -13.81 5.33
CA GLU A 184 -2.70 -15.19 4.97
C GLU A 184 -3.97 -16.04 4.92
N LYS A 185 -4.87 -15.86 5.91
CA LYS A 185 -6.11 -16.63 6.03
C LYS A 185 -7.22 -16.12 5.12
N ALA A 186 -7.23 -14.81 4.83
CA ALA A 186 -8.31 -14.16 4.09
C ALA A 186 -7.78 -13.26 2.95
N PRO A 187 -7.15 -13.83 1.92
CA PRO A 187 -6.53 -13.06 0.83
C PRO A 187 -7.53 -12.54 -0.21
N LEU A 188 -8.76 -13.07 -0.26
CA LEU A 188 -9.67 -12.86 -1.40
C LEU A 188 -10.04 -11.39 -1.62
N PRO A 189 -10.38 -10.59 -0.59
CA PRO A 189 -10.61 -9.15 -0.77
C PRO A 189 -9.41 -8.43 -1.40
N ALA A 190 -8.18 -8.79 -1.01
CA ALA A 190 -6.97 -8.19 -1.58
C ALA A 190 -6.76 -8.58 -3.06
N LEU A 191 -7.00 -9.84 -3.40
CA LEU A 191 -6.86 -10.32 -4.77
C LEU A 191 -7.96 -9.74 -5.68
N SER A 192 -9.19 -9.59 -5.18
CA SER A 192 -10.27 -8.88 -5.87
C SER A 192 -10.00 -7.37 -6.02
N LEU A 193 -9.33 -6.74 -5.05
CA LEU A 193 -8.86 -5.35 -5.18
C LEU A 193 -7.91 -5.19 -6.37
N GLY A 194 -7.08 -6.20 -6.70
CA GLY A 194 -6.24 -6.19 -7.89
C GLY A 194 -7.01 -5.91 -9.20
N GLU A 195 -8.24 -6.42 -9.32
CA GLU A 195 -9.11 -6.18 -10.47
C GLU A 195 -9.68 -4.75 -10.50
N VAL A 196 -9.97 -4.19 -9.32
CA VAL A 196 -10.34 -2.76 -9.21
C VAL A 196 -9.16 -1.91 -9.66
N LEU A 197 -7.97 -2.14 -9.10
CA LEU A 197 -6.74 -1.40 -9.45
C LEU A 197 -6.45 -1.46 -10.97
N ALA A 198 -6.60 -2.63 -11.59
CA ALA A 198 -6.40 -2.82 -13.02
C ALA A 198 -7.38 -2.04 -13.90
N THR A 199 -8.54 -1.66 -13.37
CA THR A 199 -9.60 -0.94 -14.08
C THR A 199 -9.74 0.52 -13.65
N SER A 200 -8.80 1.00 -12.82
CA SER A 200 -8.80 2.34 -12.24
C SER A 200 -7.60 3.21 -12.66
N ASP A 201 -6.99 2.92 -13.81
CA ASP A 201 -5.84 3.65 -14.35
C ASP A 201 -4.60 3.69 -13.43
N VAL A 202 -4.53 2.78 -12.44
CA VAL A 202 -3.33 2.59 -11.63
C VAL A 202 -2.22 2.02 -12.52
N PRO A 203 -1.10 2.72 -12.72
CA PRO A 203 -0.05 2.22 -13.59
C PRO A 203 0.48 0.87 -13.12
N GLY A 204 0.77 -0.03 -14.07
CA GLY A 204 1.26 -1.36 -13.76
C GLY A 204 2.53 -1.32 -12.90
N GLY A 205 2.46 -1.94 -11.72
CA GLY A 205 3.57 -1.97 -10.76
C GLY A 205 3.42 -0.99 -9.59
N VAL A 206 2.51 0.00 -9.66
CA VAL A 206 2.29 0.93 -8.53
C VAL A 206 1.76 0.21 -7.31
N VAL A 207 0.85 -0.74 -7.49
CA VAL A 207 0.42 -1.68 -6.46
C VAL A 207 0.61 -3.10 -6.97
N ASN A 208 1.22 -3.95 -6.16
CA ASN A 208 1.40 -5.38 -6.44
C ASN A 208 0.88 -6.17 -5.24
N VAL A 209 -0.05 -7.09 -5.45
CA VAL A 209 -0.72 -7.89 -4.42
C VAL A 209 -0.27 -9.33 -4.51
N LEU A 210 0.29 -9.82 -3.40
CA LEU A 210 0.72 -11.20 -3.20
C LEU A 210 -0.18 -11.87 -2.15
N SER A 211 -0.50 -13.15 -2.35
CA SER A 211 -1.13 -14.02 -1.35
C SER A 211 -0.20 -15.17 -0.98
N GLY A 212 -0.31 -15.69 0.25
CA GLY A 212 0.49 -16.85 0.69
C GLY A 212 0.93 -16.74 2.14
N ARG A 213 1.83 -17.64 2.54
CA ARG A 213 2.38 -17.68 3.90
C ARG A 213 3.25 -16.45 4.13
N THR A 214 2.85 -15.61 5.08
CA THR A 214 3.59 -14.38 5.43
C THR A 214 5.03 -14.70 5.83
N ALA A 215 5.22 -15.78 6.60
CA ALA A 215 6.53 -16.29 7.02
C ALA A 215 7.45 -16.71 5.85
N GLU A 216 6.90 -17.14 4.70
CA GLU A 216 7.71 -17.51 3.52
C GLU A 216 8.13 -16.28 2.68
N ILE A 217 7.30 -15.24 2.68
CA ILE A 217 7.42 -14.11 1.75
C ILE A 217 8.10 -12.92 2.42
N ALA A 218 7.65 -12.53 3.61
CA ALA A 218 8.06 -11.28 4.26
C ALA A 218 9.56 -11.17 4.55
N PRO A 219 10.29 -12.24 4.99
CA PRO A 219 11.74 -12.14 5.19
C PRO A 219 12.50 -11.75 3.91
N SER A 220 12.03 -12.24 2.75
CA SER A 220 12.64 -11.90 1.47
C SER A 220 12.42 -10.44 1.07
N LEU A 221 11.25 -9.87 1.41
CA LEU A 221 10.95 -8.44 1.21
C LEU A 221 11.72 -7.56 2.19
N ALA A 222 11.78 -7.98 3.46
CA ALA A 222 12.50 -7.27 4.51
C ALA A 222 14.01 -7.21 4.25
N ALA A 223 14.63 -8.24 3.68
CA ALA A 223 16.05 -8.23 3.31
C ALA A 223 16.34 -7.64 1.91
N HIS A 224 15.30 -7.38 1.10
CA HIS A 224 15.50 -6.99 -0.31
C HIS A 224 16.16 -5.61 -0.42
N GLN A 225 17.20 -5.51 -1.26
CA GLN A 225 17.97 -4.28 -1.43
C GLN A 225 17.19 -3.19 -2.17
N ASP A 226 16.36 -3.58 -3.15
CA ASP A 226 15.46 -2.66 -3.86
C ASP A 226 14.17 -2.32 -3.11
N VAL A 227 14.02 -2.65 -1.83
CA VAL A 227 12.89 -2.19 -1.00
C VAL A 227 13.39 -1.06 -0.09
N ASN A 228 12.72 0.10 -0.13
CA ASN A 228 13.12 1.31 0.60
C ASN A 228 12.47 1.42 1.98
N ALA A 229 11.29 0.83 2.15
CA ALA A 229 10.61 0.77 3.43
C ALA A 229 9.76 -0.50 3.57
N ILE A 230 9.44 -0.88 4.81
CA ILE A 230 8.51 -1.95 5.12
C ILE A 230 7.51 -1.52 6.20
N ASP A 231 6.23 -1.78 5.92
CA ASP A 231 5.11 -1.63 6.85
C ASP A 231 4.76 -2.98 7.46
N LEU A 232 4.92 -3.09 8.79
CA LEU A 232 4.72 -4.32 9.54
C LEU A 232 3.33 -4.40 10.19
N ALA A 233 2.32 -3.69 9.67
CA ALA A 233 0.96 -3.67 10.22
C ALA A 233 0.34 -5.07 10.45
N GLY A 234 0.70 -6.06 9.63
CA GLY A 234 0.26 -7.43 9.72
C GLY A 234 1.15 -8.39 10.52
N ALA A 235 2.26 -7.92 11.09
CA ALA A 235 3.17 -8.76 11.86
C ALA A 235 2.86 -8.71 13.37
N ASP A 236 2.96 -9.85 14.04
CA ASP A 236 3.04 -9.86 15.50
C ASP A 236 4.39 -9.35 16.00
N ALA A 237 4.53 -9.12 17.30
CA ALA A 237 5.75 -8.53 17.87
C ALA A 237 7.00 -9.39 17.68
N GLY A 238 6.87 -10.72 17.67
CA GLY A 238 8.00 -11.64 17.48
C GLY A 238 8.48 -11.59 16.04
N PHE A 239 7.55 -11.74 15.10
CA PHE A 239 7.85 -11.72 13.67
C PHE A 239 8.31 -10.33 13.20
N ALA A 240 7.73 -9.25 13.74
CA ALA A 240 8.17 -7.89 13.45
C ALA A 240 9.64 -7.67 13.84
N LYS A 241 10.08 -8.20 14.98
CA LYS A 241 11.49 -8.14 15.41
C LYS A 241 12.42 -8.86 14.42
N GLU A 242 12.03 -10.03 13.93
CA GLU A 242 12.81 -10.77 12.92
C GLU A 242 12.94 -9.98 11.61
N LEU A 243 11.83 -9.37 11.17
CA LEU A 243 11.81 -8.55 9.96
C LEU A 243 12.58 -7.24 10.12
N GLU A 244 12.61 -6.64 11.32
CA GLU A 244 13.45 -5.49 11.65
C GLU A 244 14.95 -5.83 11.54
N ILE A 245 15.35 -7.02 12.02
CA ILE A 245 16.74 -7.49 11.90
C ILE A 245 17.10 -7.65 10.41
N ALA A 246 16.23 -8.28 9.61
CA ALA A 246 16.45 -8.42 8.17
C ALA A 246 16.46 -7.07 7.43
N ALA A 247 15.64 -6.11 7.87
CA ALA A 247 15.61 -4.76 7.31
C ALA A 247 16.90 -3.96 7.55
N ALA A 248 17.65 -4.29 8.61
CA ALA A 248 18.89 -3.61 8.95
C ALA A 248 19.98 -3.75 7.86
N ASP A 249 19.93 -4.79 7.02
CA ASP A 249 20.92 -5.05 5.97
C ASP A 249 21.12 -3.89 4.98
N ASN A 250 20.09 -3.08 4.73
CA ASN A 250 20.21 -1.85 3.93
C ASN A 250 19.67 -0.60 4.64
N LEU A 251 19.43 -0.70 5.95
CA LEU A 251 18.87 0.36 6.78
C LEU A 251 17.54 0.95 6.24
N LYS A 252 16.73 0.14 5.54
CA LYS A 252 15.41 0.56 5.04
C LYS A 252 14.52 1.00 6.20
N ARG A 253 13.58 1.90 5.90
CA ARG A 253 12.64 2.41 6.92
C ARG A 253 11.70 1.28 7.36
N VAL A 254 11.43 1.20 8.65
CA VAL A 254 10.48 0.23 9.21
C VAL A 254 9.38 0.95 9.96
N LEU A 255 8.13 0.73 9.55
CA LEU A 255 6.97 1.10 10.35
C LEU A 255 6.54 -0.11 11.17
N ARG A 256 6.76 -0.04 12.48
CA ARG A 256 6.45 -1.11 13.43
C ARG A 256 4.94 -1.37 13.54
N PRO A 257 4.51 -2.62 13.86
CA PRO A 257 3.12 -2.89 14.16
C PRO A 257 2.65 -2.02 15.33
N ARG A 258 1.44 -1.48 15.21
CA ARG A 258 0.75 -0.75 16.28
C ARG A 258 -0.71 -1.18 16.33
N ALA A 259 -1.27 -1.27 17.53
CA ALA A 259 -2.71 -1.45 17.67
C ALA A 259 -3.40 -0.27 16.95
N THR A 260 -4.21 -0.59 15.95
CA THR A 260 -4.83 0.41 15.08
C THR A 260 -6.32 0.16 15.04
N ASP A 261 -7.11 1.15 15.43
CA ASP A 261 -8.52 1.20 15.09
C ASP A 261 -8.64 1.67 13.64
N TRP A 262 -8.91 0.74 12.74
CA TRP A 262 -9.01 1.05 11.31
C TRP A 262 -10.23 1.89 10.96
N SER A 263 -11.25 1.93 11.83
CA SER A 263 -12.47 2.73 11.64
C SER A 263 -12.33 4.19 12.06
N ALA A 264 -11.29 4.52 12.83
CA ALA A 264 -10.96 5.89 13.19
C ALA A 264 -10.50 6.71 11.98
N ASP A 265 -10.38 8.03 12.18
CA ASP A 265 -9.76 8.93 11.20
C ASP A 265 -8.35 8.40 10.86
N PRO A 266 -8.04 8.16 9.57
CA PRO A 266 -6.76 7.60 9.16
C PRO A 266 -5.55 8.48 9.49
N GLY A 267 -5.74 9.80 9.59
CA GLY A 267 -4.66 10.76 9.80
C GLY A 267 -3.54 10.68 8.75
N THR A 268 -2.46 11.41 8.99
CA THR A 268 -1.36 11.58 8.02
C THR A 268 -0.13 10.75 8.35
N ASP A 269 -0.04 10.15 9.54
CA ASP A 269 1.11 9.38 10.03
C ASP A 269 1.64 8.35 9.04
N ARG A 270 0.75 7.58 8.42
CA ARG A 270 1.17 6.49 7.52
C ARG A 270 1.64 7.02 6.17
N MET A 271 1.17 8.19 5.74
CA MET A 271 1.74 8.89 4.59
C MET A 271 3.15 9.36 4.89
N THR A 272 3.37 9.99 6.05
CA THR A 272 4.66 10.59 6.43
C THR A 272 5.71 9.56 6.83
N ALA A 273 5.30 8.37 7.26
CA ALA A 273 6.20 7.25 7.56
C ALA A 273 7.09 6.84 6.36
N PHE A 274 6.65 7.10 5.12
CA PHE A 274 7.32 6.69 3.88
C PHE A 274 7.72 7.87 2.99
N LEU A 275 8.02 9.02 3.60
CA LEU A 275 8.54 10.22 2.95
C LEU A 275 9.96 10.52 3.44
N GLU A 276 10.84 10.89 2.52
CA GLU A 276 12.15 11.48 2.81
C GLU A 276 12.06 13.01 2.74
N THR A 277 12.85 13.69 3.57
CA THR A 277 12.98 15.15 3.50
C THR A 277 14.19 15.52 2.66
N ARG A 278 13.96 16.25 1.58
CA ARG A 278 15.00 16.85 0.75
C ARG A 278 15.05 18.35 1.00
N THR A 279 16.19 18.83 1.47
CA THR A 279 16.44 20.26 1.68
C THR A 279 17.27 20.82 0.54
N VAL A 280 16.72 21.82 -0.15
CA VAL A 280 17.39 22.54 -1.24
C VAL A 280 17.81 23.91 -0.75
N TRP A 281 19.08 24.24 -0.99
CA TRP A 281 19.64 25.56 -0.75
C TRP A 281 19.81 26.27 -2.09
N HIS A 282 19.06 27.35 -2.29
CA HIS A 282 19.17 28.18 -3.48
C HIS A 282 19.80 29.52 -3.11
N PRO A 283 20.95 29.91 -3.69
CA PRO A 283 21.51 31.23 -3.46
C PRO A 283 20.50 32.31 -3.83
N THR A 284 20.33 33.30 -2.96
CA THR A 284 19.61 34.52 -3.30
C THR A 284 20.63 35.55 -3.77
N GLY A 285 20.28 36.29 -4.82
CA GLY A 285 21.13 37.37 -5.31
C GLY A 285 21.27 38.48 -4.26
N SER A 286 22.30 38.40 -3.43
CA SER A 286 22.95 39.56 -2.82
C SER A 286 24.47 39.36 -2.81
N LEU A 287 25.04 39.24 -4.01
CA LEU A 287 26.45 39.57 -4.19
C LEU A 287 26.58 41.10 -4.15
N GLY A 288 26.88 41.63 -2.96
CA GLY A 288 27.42 42.99 -2.78
C GLY A 288 26.39 44.11 -2.60
N ALA A 289 26.05 44.39 -1.35
CA ALA A 289 26.14 45.76 -0.85
C ALA A 289 27.09 45.70 0.33
N GLY A 290 28.36 46.08 0.10
CA GLY A 290 29.25 46.43 1.19
C GLY A 290 28.57 47.52 2.00
N GLY A 291 28.31 47.24 3.28
CA GLY A 291 27.53 48.12 4.11
C GLY A 291 27.22 47.45 5.43
N SER A 292 28.23 47.47 6.31
CA SER A 292 28.07 47.33 7.75
C SER A 292 26.78 47.98 8.25
N SER A 293 25.98 47.24 9.02
CA SER A 293 25.49 47.74 10.30
C SER A 293 24.92 46.60 11.14
N TYR A 294 25.51 46.49 12.33
CA TYR A 294 24.99 45.96 13.59
C TYR A 294 23.50 45.63 13.66
#